data_AF-A0A0L0T7R1-F1
#
_entry.id   AF-A0A0L0T7R1-F1
#
_cell.length_a   1.000
_cell.length_b   1.000
_cell.length_c   1.000
_cell.angle_alpha   90.00
_cell.angle_beta   90.00
_cell.angle_gamma   90.00
#
_symmetry.space_group_name_H-M   'P 1'
#
loop_
_entity.id
_entity.type
_entity.pdbx_description
1 polymer ?
#
loop_
_entity_poly.entity_id
_entity_poly.type
_entity_poly.pdbx_seq_one_letter_code
_entity_poly.pdbx_strand_id
1 'polypeptide(L)'
;MGLYDVFDGPEKRNLTIYIVGIMCYKFALETMTGCMSNIVLTRYKYNPADAWGIIVSVNYACQSIGSLLVAPLIKRWSTPRVLSISILLFGLLVLIVPILEGVTGGGSTGLGDEKNYREGSWPPMIIAFLFPAVGIFHGIVELIRRVIPRDIVGGDPVKLKKMDSTVHICYEVAGTSGALLSRYWIAYFNYGYSLALIPIFFTGASLIWSQIKLASEQADAEAGRPKLRRHSGSVFGEMAAIFKAFFWSVWVGLKLVCFNRSLAWLIPAYTLPLVLHRYLENVLFAHYANFALSKGSYQQLLVSGSNFGELCGAFFVLMFSNAVPTPIPWLRLDAITLMIVWIFPFATPFANIEGWVWVPRRDHGLHLVRLGVW
;
A
#
# COMPACT_ATOMS: atom_id res chain seq x y z
N MET A 1 25.83 6.64 -15.58
CA MET A 1 25.89 5.37 -14.85
C MET A 1 24.51 4.73 -14.99
N GLY A 2 24.39 3.72 -15.84
CA GLY A 2 23.13 3.04 -16.14
C GLY A 2 22.57 2.34 -14.90
N LEU A 3 21.23 2.31 -14.81
CA LEU A 3 20.46 1.67 -13.73
C LEU A 3 20.83 0.19 -13.51
N TYR A 4 21.35 -0.47 -14.56
CA TYR A 4 21.65 -1.90 -14.57
C TYR A 4 23.16 -2.24 -14.59
N ASP A 5 24.05 -1.26 -14.47
CA ASP A 5 25.48 -1.48 -14.77
C ASP A 5 26.22 -2.37 -13.75
N VAL A 6 25.67 -2.53 -12.54
CA VAL A 6 26.31 -3.27 -11.43
C VAL A 6 25.79 -4.70 -11.29
N PHE A 7 24.76 -5.09 -12.05
CA PHE A 7 24.12 -6.40 -11.92
C PHE A 7 24.60 -7.37 -12.99
N ASP A 8 24.64 -8.66 -12.67
CA ASP A 8 24.95 -9.72 -13.63
C ASP A 8 23.72 -10.03 -14.51
N GLY A 9 23.92 -10.68 -15.67
CA GLY A 9 22.83 -10.95 -16.63
C GLY A 9 21.57 -11.60 -16.02
N PRO A 10 21.70 -12.66 -15.19
CA PRO A 10 20.57 -13.27 -14.47
C PRO A 10 19.94 -12.35 -13.42
N GLU A 11 20.76 -11.57 -12.70
CA GLU A 11 20.31 -10.59 -11.70
C GLU A 11 19.48 -9.49 -12.38
N LYS A 12 19.94 -8.95 -13.53
CA LYS A 12 19.21 -7.95 -14.34
C LYS A 12 17.84 -8.47 -14.74
N ARG A 13 17.77 -9.71 -15.25
CA ARG A 13 16.49 -10.31 -15.65
C ARG A 13 15.54 -10.43 -14.46
N ASN A 14 16.00 -10.99 -13.34
CA ASN A 14 15.16 -11.15 -12.15
C ASN A 14 14.72 -9.80 -11.57
N LEU A 15 15.61 -8.81 -11.57
CA LEU A 15 15.33 -7.44 -11.18
C LEU A 15 14.22 -6.83 -12.06
N THR A 16 14.32 -6.94 -13.39
CA THR A 16 13.30 -6.43 -14.31
C THR A 16 11.96 -7.11 -14.09
N ILE A 17 11.93 -8.45 -13.97
CA ILE A 17 10.69 -9.21 -13.69
C ILE A 17 10.07 -8.74 -12.37
N TYR A 18 10.89 -8.57 -11.35
CA TYR A 18 10.45 -8.10 -10.04
C TYR A 18 9.89 -6.68 -10.09
N ILE A 19 10.58 -5.74 -10.77
CA ILE A 19 10.14 -4.35 -10.97
C ILE A 19 8.80 -4.31 -11.72
N VAL A 20 8.65 -5.04 -12.83
CA VAL A 20 7.39 -5.03 -13.58
C VAL A 20 6.24 -5.53 -12.70
N GLY A 21 6.44 -6.63 -11.96
CA GLY A 21 5.41 -7.14 -11.06
C GLY A 21 5.08 -6.20 -9.91
N ILE A 22 6.08 -5.52 -9.30
CA ILE A 22 5.83 -4.57 -8.20
C ILE A 22 5.09 -3.33 -8.68
N MET A 23 5.36 -2.88 -9.92
CA MET A 23 4.64 -1.79 -10.54
C MET A 23 3.17 -2.16 -10.79
N CYS A 24 2.90 -3.34 -11.37
CA CYS A 24 1.53 -3.84 -11.54
C CYS A 24 0.78 -3.94 -10.20
N TYR A 25 1.46 -4.44 -9.17
CA TYR A 25 0.91 -4.54 -7.83
C TYR A 25 0.52 -3.17 -7.26
N LYS A 26 1.46 -2.22 -7.20
CA LYS A 26 1.24 -0.90 -6.61
C LYS A 26 0.22 -0.08 -7.40
N PHE A 27 0.32 -0.07 -8.72
CA PHE A 27 -0.61 0.62 -9.61
C PHE A 27 -2.08 0.27 -9.30
N ALA A 28 -2.36 -1.03 -9.16
CA ALA A 28 -3.72 -1.48 -8.87
C ALA A 28 -4.08 -1.25 -7.40
N LEU A 29 -3.16 -1.48 -6.45
CA LEU A 29 -3.40 -1.33 -5.01
C LEU A 29 -3.97 0.05 -4.63
N GLU A 30 -3.47 1.13 -5.26
CA GLU A 30 -3.97 2.49 -5.02
C GLU A 30 -5.46 2.63 -5.34
N THR A 31 -5.95 1.97 -6.39
CA THR A 31 -7.37 1.96 -6.74
C THR A 31 -8.20 1.27 -5.65
N MET A 32 -7.69 0.19 -5.07
CA MET A 32 -8.43 -0.61 -4.09
C MET A 32 -8.79 0.22 -2.85
N THR A 33 -7.82 0.88 -2.24
CA THR A 33 -8.05 1.54 -0.95
C THR A 33 -9.06 2.67 -1.07
N GLY A 34 -8.99 3.48 -2.13
CA GLY A 34 -10.02 4.50 -2.36
C GLY A 34 -11.38 3.92 -2.74
N CYS A 35 -11.46 2.84 -3.51
CA CYS A 35 -12.76 2.24 -3.80
C CYS A 35 -13.43 1.64 -2.55
N MET A 36 -12.67 0.88 -1.73
CA MET A 36 -13.19 0.23 -0.52
C MET A 36 -13.64 1.26 0.53
N SER A 37 -12.85 2.31 0.74
CA SER A 37 -13.22 3.42 1.65
C SER A 37 -14.49 4.12 1.18
N ASN A 38 -14.56 4.51 -0.09
CA ASN A 38 -15.72 5.23 -0.63
C ASN A 38 -17.00 4.39 -0.56
N ILE A 39 -16.94 3.08 -0.86
CA ILE A 39 -18.12 2.19 -0.72
C ILE A 39 -18.67 2.21 0.71
N VAL A 40 -17.80 2.18 1.73
CA VAL A 40 -18.26 2.26 3.12
C VAL A 40 -18.78 3.65 3.45
N LEU A 41 -18.05 4.69 3.06
CA LEU A 41 -18.36 6.07 3.41
C LEU A 41 -19.64 6.61 2.76
N THR A 42 -19.98 6.16 1.55
CA THR A 42 -21.18 6.61 0.82
C THR A 42 -22.40 5.74 1.10
N ARG A 43 -22.22 4.41 1.29
CA ARG A 43 -23.34 3.46 1.41
C ARG A 43 -23.77 3.18 2.85
N TYR A 44 -22.86 3.32 3.82
CA TYR A 44 -23.19 3.02 5.22
C TYR A 44 -23.87 4.22 5.90
N LYS A 45 -25.09 4.00 6.40
CA LYS A 45 -25.95 5.09 6.92
C LYS A 45 -25.60 5.56 8.34
N TYR A 46 -25.02 4.69 9.16
CA TYR A 46 -24.82 4.96 10.59
C TYR A 46 -23.35 5.28 10.86
N ASN A 47 -22.97 6.53 11.09
CA ASN A 47 -21.57 6.93 11.35
C ASN A 47 -20.55 6.26 10.39
N PRO A 48 -20.63 6.54 9.07
CA PRO A 48 -19.72 5.97 8.05
C PRO A 48 -18.24 6.18 8.37
N ALA A 49 -17.90 7.32 8.96
CA ALA A 49 -16.56 7.68 9.40
C ALA A 49 -15.97 6.66 10.40
N ASP A 50 -16.70 6.42 11.50
CA ASP A 50 -16.30 5.49 12.56
C ASP A 50 -16.18 4.06 12.02
N ALA A 51 -17.15 3.65 11.19
CA ALA A 51 -17.16 2.33 10.57
C ALA A 51 -15.89 2.10 9.73
N TRP A 52 -15.53 3.05 8.86
CA TRP A 52 -14.32 2.94 8.05
C TRP A 52 -13.05 2.93 8.92
N GLY A 53 -12.98 3.79 9.93
CA GLY A 53 -11.85 3.82 10.87
C GLY A 53 -11.62 2.48 11.59
N ILE A 54 -12.70 1.81 12.02
CA ILE A 54 -12.64 0.48 12.63
C ILE A 54 -12.18 -0.56 11.60
N ILE A 55 -12.77 -0.58 10.40
CA ILE A 55 -12.44 -1.55 9.35
C ILE A 55 -10.96 -1.48 8.96
N VAL A 56 -10.42 -0.26 8.80
CA VAL A 56 -8.99 -0.04 8.53
C VAL A 56 -8.11 -0.53 9.67
N SER A 57 -8.50 -0.27 10.92
CA SER A 57 -7.74 -0.71 12.09
C SER A 57 -7.67 -2.23 12.20
N VAL A 58 -8.78 -2.92 11.95
CA VAL A 58 -8.82 -4.39 11.89
C VAL A 58 -7.99 -4.90 10.70
N ASN A 59 -8.03 -4.22 9.55
CA ASN A 59 -7.18 -4.56 8.41
C ASN A 59 -5.68 -4.47 8.75
N TYR A 60 -5.22 -3.44 9.46
CA TYR A 60 -3.82 -3.36 9.91
C TYR A 60 -3.43 -4.47 10.89
N ALA A 61 -4.34 -4.88 11.77
CA ALA A 61 -4.11 -6.04 12.64
C ALA A 61 -3.97 -7.33 11.81
N CYS A 62 -4.83 -7.52 10.81
CA CYS A 62 -4.74 -8.66 9.87
C CYS A 62 -3.48 -8.62 9.00
N GLN A 63 -3.02 -7.44 8.54
CA GLN A 63 -1.73 -7.28 7.87
C GLN A 63 -0.58 -7.73 8.76
N SER A 64 -0.64 -7.37 10.04
CA SER A 64 0.39 -7.78 11.00
C SER A 64 0.43 -9.32 11.08
N ILE A 65 -0.72 -9.99 11.23
CA ILE A 65 -0.84 -11.45 11.18
C ILE A 65 -0.27 -12.03 9.88
N GLY A 66 -0.60 -11.42 8.73
CA GLY A 66 -0.07 -11.80 7.42
C GLY A 66 1.44 -11.79 7.36
N SER A 67 2.08 -10.72 7.83
CA SER A 67 3.54 -10.62 7.90
C SER A 67 4.15 -11.73 8.78
N LEU A 68 3.45 -12.24 9.80
CA LEU A 68 3.96 -13.35 10.62
C LEU A 68 3.99 -14.67 9.87
N LEU A 69 3.03 -14.87 8.96
CA LEU A 69 2.94 -16.08 8.17
C LEU A 69 4.10 -16.18 7.16
N VAL A 70 4.79 -15.10 6.83
CA VAL A 70 5.90 -15.14 5.86
C VAL A 70 7.03 -16.05 6.32
N ALA A 71 7.48 -15.93 7.57
CA ALA A 71 8.62 -16.71 8.09
C ALA A 71 8.45 -18.23 7.91
N PRO A 72 7.31 -18.86 8.25
CA PRO A 72 7.11 -20.28 7.96
C PRO A 72 6.81 -20.59 6.49
N LEU A 73 6.16 -19.68 5.76
CA LEU A 73 5.87 -19.88 4.35
C LEU A 73 7.17 -19.95 3.52
N ILE A 74 8.11 -19.03 3.73
CA ILE A 74 9.40 -18.99 2.99
C ILE A 74 10.35 -20.12 3.40
N LYS A 75 10.17 -20.72 4.58
CA LYS A 75 10.92 -21.92 4.99
C LYS A 75 10.47 -23.18 4.25
N ARG A 76 9.19 -23.24 3.86
CA ARG A 76 8.58 -24.41 3.20
C ARG A 76 8.52 -24.28 1.68
N TRP A 77 8.28 -23.07 1.19
CA TRP A 77 8.14 -22.74 -0.22
C TRP A 77 9.09 -21.61 -0.60
N SER A 78 9.42 -21.50 -1.89
CA SER A 78 10.30 -20.43 -2.34
C SER A 78 9.65 -19.05 -2.24
N THR A 79 10.46 -18.03 -1.92
CA THR A 79 10.03 -16.65 -1.75
C THR A 79 9.16 -16.14 -2.91
N PRO A 80 9.53 -16.32 -4.21
CA PRO A 80 8.71 -15.85 -5.32
C PRO A 80 7.39 -16.60 -5.48
N ARG A 81 7.35 -17.91 -5.14
CA ARG A 81 6.09 -18.69 -5.19
C ARG A 81 5.12 -18.25 -4.11
N VAL A 82 5.61 -18.01 -2.90
CA VAL A 82 4.77 -17.48 -1.82
C VAL A 82 4.21 -16.12 -2.22
N LEU A 83 5.03 -15.24 -2.83
CA LEU A 83 4.57 -13.95 -3.34
C LEU A 83 3.49 -14.11 -4.42
N SER A 84 3.73 -14.92 -5.46
CA SER A 84 2.78 -15.15 -6.55
C SER A 84 1.44 -15.72 -6.09
N ILE A 85 1.44 -16.70 -5.17
CA ILE A 85 0.20 -17.29 -4.66
C ILE A 85 -0.55 -16.27 -3.78
N SER A 86 0.18 -15.53 -2.94
CA SER A 86 -0.44 -14.55 -2.04
C SER A 86 -1.10 -13.42 -2.81
N ILE A 87 -0.45 -12.91 -3.86
CA ILE A 87 -1.04 -11.83 -4.67
C ILE A 87 -2.24 -12.32 -5.51
N LEU A 88 -2.22 -13.57 -5.96
CA LEU A 88 -3.36 -14.17 -6.66
C LEU A 88 -4.56 -14.31 -5.72
N LEU A 89 -4.37 -14.86 -4.53
CA LEU A 89 -5.43 -15.00 -3.51
C LEU A 89 -5.97 -13.65 -3.06
N PHE A 90 -5.10 -12.65 -2.92
CA PHE A 90 -5.50 -11.27 -2.70
C PHE A 90 -6.46 -10.81 -3.82
N GLY A 91 -6.04 -10.90 -5.09
CA GLY A 91 -6.85 -10.47 -6.23
C GLY A 91 -8.21 -11.18 -6.30
N LEU A 92 -8.25 -12.49 -6.01
CA LEU A 92 -9.47 -13.29 -5.98
C LEU A 92 -10.44 -12.86 -4.87
N LEU A 93 -9.94 -12.47 -3.69
CA LEU A 93 -10.81 -11.92 -2.65
C LEU A 93 -11.42 -10.58 -3.08
N VAL A 94 -10.62 -9.69 -3.67
CA VAL A 94 -11.13 -8.40 -4.14
C VAL A 94 -12.14 -8.55 -5.27
N LEU A 95 -11.99 -9.57 -6.12
CA LEU A 95 -12.93 -9.90 -7.21
C LEU A 95 -14.36 -10.15 -6.73
N ILE A 96 -14.58 -10.49 -5.45
CA ILE A 96 -15.92 -10.67 -4.89
C ILE A 96 -16.75 -9.39 -5.01
N VAL A 97 -16.17 -8.21 -4.81
CA VAL A 97 -16.90 -6.93 -4.84
C VAL A 97 -17.48 -6.60 -6.22
N PRO A 98 -16.71 -6.56 -7.33
CA PRO A 98 -17.28 -6.30 -8.65
C PRO A 98 -18.28 -7.37 -9.09
N ILE A 99 -18.13 -8.63 -8.65
CA ILE A 99 -19.14 -9.68 -8.89
C ILE A 99 -20.45 -9.34 -8.17
N LEU A 100 -20.38 -8.97 -6.89
CA LEU A 100 -21.56 -8.56 -6.12
C LEU A 100 -22.23 -7.34 -6.75
N GLU A 101 -21.45 -6.34 -7.18
CA GLU A 101 -21.96 -5.17 -7.87
C GLU A 101 -22.71 -5.56 -9.15
N GLY A 102 -22.14 -6.46 -9.97
CA GLY A 102 -22.78 -6.94 -11.20
C GLY A 102 -24.04 -7.77 -10.97
N VAL A 103 -24.04 -8.68 -10.01
CA VAL A 103 -25.18 -9.57 -9.74
C VAL A 103 -26.36 -8.83 -9.12
N THR A 104 -26.09 -7.76 -8.36
CA THR A 104 -27.13 -7.01 -7.64
C THR A 104 -27.60 -5.76 -8.39
N GLY A 105 -27.28 -5.66 -9.68
CA GLY A 105 -27.79 -4.62 -10.58
C GLY A 105 -27.10 -3.26 -10.46
N GLY A 106 -25.88 -3.23 -9.94
CA GLY A 106 -25.02 -2.05 -9.99
C GLY A 106 -24.66 -1.68 -11.43
N GLY A 107 -24.36 -0.41 -11.67
CA GLY A 107 -24.06 0.09 -13.01
C GLY A 107 -23.61 1.55 -13.01
N SER A 108 -22.93 1.94 -14.09
CA SER A 108 -22.64 3.34 -14.37
C SER A 108 -23.79 3.96 -15.18
N THR A 109 -24.29 5.11 -14.75
CA THR A 109 -25.34 5.88 -15.44
C THR A 109 -24.76 6.88 -16.45
N GLY A 110 -23.44 6.94 -16.60
CA GLY A 110 -22.73 7.84 -17.52
C GLY A 110 -21.45 8.41 -16.91
N LEU A 111 -20.66 9.07 -17.77
CA LEU A 111 -19.44 9.75 -17.38
C LEU A 111 -19.71 10.91 -16.41
N GLY A 112 -19.04 10.90 -15.26
CA GLY A 112 -18.70 12.13 -14.54
C GLY A 112 -19.62 12.60 -13.42
N ASP A 113 -20.67 11.85 -13.05
CA ASP A 113 -21.49 12.20 -11.89
C ASP A 113 -21.49 11.08 -10.83
N GLU A 114 -20.58 11.21 -9.86
CA GLU A 114 -20.46 10.28 -8.72
C GLU A 114 -21.76 10.15 -7.91
N LYS A 115 -22.64 11.16 -7.99
CA LYS A 115 -23.90 11.18 -7.25
C LYS A 115 -25.00 10.35 -7.91
N ASN A 116 -24.85 10.01 -9.18
CA ASN A 116 -25.87 9.29 -9.95
C ASN A 116 -25.53 7.81 -10.17
N TYR A 117 -24.53 7.27 -9.47
CA TYR A 117 -24.20 5.86 -9.61
C TYR A 117 -25.35 4.96 -9.18
N ARG A 118 -25.62 3.95 -10.01
CA ARG A 118 -26.52 2.88 -9.63
C ARG A 118 -25.73 1.88 -8.81
N GLU A 119 -25.92 1.91 -7.52
CA GLU A 119 -25.26 1.00 -6.60
C GLU A 119 -25.94 -0.37 -6.62
N GLY A 120 -25.14 -1.43 -6.53
CA GLY A 120 -25.66 -2.77 -6.33
C GLY A 120 -26.39 -2.91 -4.99
N SER A 121 -27.48 -3.67 -4.97
CA SER A 121 -28.25 -3.99 -3.75
C SER A 121 -27.55 -5.04 -2.88
N TRP A 122 -26.40 -4.71 -2.28
CA TRP A 122 -25.71 -5.55 -1.30
C TRP A 122 -25.26 -4.76 -0.06
N PRO A 123 -25.17 -5.41 1.12
CA PRO A 123 -24.80 -4.72 2.35
C PRO A 123 -23.33 -4.26 2.34
N PRO A 124 -23.01 -2.96 2.55
CA PRO A 124 -21.63 -2.47 2.55
C PRO A 124 -20.77 -3.08 3.67
N MET A 125 -21.41 -3.62 4.72
CA MET A 125 -20.72 -4.34 5.80
C MET A 125 -20.01 -5.62 5.35
N ILE A 126 -20.26 -6.12 4.14
CA ILE A 126 -19.43 -7.18 3.55
C ILE A 126 -17.95 -6.73 3.46
N ILE A 127 -17.70 -5.44 3.22
CA ILE A 127 -16.34 -4.88 3.21
C ILE A 127 -15.67 -5.00 4.58
N ALA A 128 -16.42 -4.95 5.68
CA ALA A 128 -15.87 -5.09 7.02
C ALA A 128 -15.25 -6.47 7.29
N PHE A 129 -15.65 -7.50 6.54
CA PHE A 129 -15.04 -8.84 6.60
C PHE A 129 -14.02 -9.05 5.50
N LEU A 130 -14.33 -8.57 4.29
CA LEU A 130 -13.49 -8.78 3.12
C LEU A 130 -12.18 -7.99 3.22
N PHE A 131 -12.24 -6.71 3.60
CA PHE A 131 -11.07 -5.85 3.64
C PHE A 131 -10.04 -6.35 4.66
N PRO A 132 -10.40 -6.75 5.91
CA PRO A 132 -9.43 -7.38 6.80
C PRO A 132 -8.87 -8.71 6.29
N ALA A 133 -9.67 -9.56 5.64
CA ALA A 133 -9.17 -10.81 5.06
C ALA A 133 -8.11 -10.56 3.97
N VAL A 134 -8.36 -9.56 3.11
CA VAL A 134 -7.37 -9.05 2.15
C VAL A 134 -6.10 -8.55 2.85
N GLY A 135 -6.25 -7.92 4.01
CA GLY A 135 -5.14 -7.46 4.85
C GLY A 135 -4.12 -8.55 5.16
N ILE A 136 -4.54 -9.81 5.39
CA ILE A 136 -3.61 -10.92 5.62
C ILE A 136 -2.66 -11.11 4.43
N PHE A 137 -3.19 -11.14 3.21
CA PHE A 137 -2.36 -11.30 2.02
C PHE A 137 -1.53 -10.05 1.71
N HIS A 138 -2.08 -8.87 1.99
CA HIS A 138 -1.33 -7.61 1.89
C HIS A 138 -0.09 -7.63 2.80
N GLY A 139 -0.24 -8.06 4.05
CA GLY A 139 0.87 -8.20 4.99
C GLY A 139 1.94 -9.20 4.57
N ILE A 140 1.54 -10.29 3.88
CA ILE A 140 2.49 -11.26 3.30
C ILE A 140 3.27 -10.61 2.16
N VAL A 141 2.58 -9.97 1.22
CA VAL A 141 3.18 -9.33 0.03
C VAL A 141 4.16 -8.22 0.44
N GLU A 142 3.76 -7.33 1.35
CA GLU A 142 4.59 -6.21 1.81
C GLU A 142 5.86 -6.66 2.51
N LEU A 143 5.81 -7.75 3.30
CA LEU A 143 7.01 -8.26 3.95
C LEU A 143 7.90 -9.00 2.95
N ILE A 144 7.35 -9.84 2.07
CA ILE A 144 8.14 -10.55 1.06
C ILE A 144 8.83 -9.58 0.10
N ARG A 145 8.16 -8.47 -0.26
CA ARG A 145 8.75 -7.39 -1.05
C ARG A 145 10.07 -6.91 -0.46
N ARG A 146 10.22 -6.85 0.87
CA ARG A 146 11.46 -6.39 1.53
C ARG A 146 12.55 -7.46 1.59
N VAL A 147 12.19 -8.73 1.41
CA VAL A 147 13.12 -9.86 1.49
C VAL A 147 13.67 -10.23 0.12
N ILE A 148 12.86 -10.16 -0.94
CA ILE A 148 13.23 -10.56 -2.31
C ILE A 148 14.48 -9.84 -2.85
N PRO A 149 14.68 -8.51 -2.67
CA PRO A 149 15.89 -7.86 -3.14
C PRO A 149 17.17 -8.51 -2.60
N ARG A 150 17.18 -8.85 -1.31
CA ARG A 150 18.30 -9.58 -0.71
C ARG A 150 18.45 -10.98 -1.30
N ASP A 151 17.35 -11.67 -1.59
CA ASP A 151 17.38 -13.01 -2.19
C ASP A 151 17.89 -12.98 -3.65
N ILE A 152 17.69 -11.88 -4.39
CA ILE A 152 18.12 -11.73 -5.79
C ILE A 152 19.60 -11.37 -5.90
N VAL A 153 20.07 -10.39 -5.12
CA VAL A 153 21.43 -9.83 -5.28
C VAL A 153 22.42 -10.28 -4.20
N GLY A 154 21.95 -11.04 -3.21
CA GLY A 154 22.79 -11.53 -2.12
C GLY A 154 23.16 -10.46 -1.09
N GLY A 155 24.37 -10.57 -0.53
CA GLY A 155 24.83 -9.79 0.62
C GLY A 155 25.62 -8.52 0.29
N ASP A 156 25.80 -8.17 -1.00
CA ASP A 156 26.57 -6.98 -1.38
C ASP A 156 25.79 -5.69 -1.04
N PRO A 157 26.27 -4.86 -0.10
CA PRO A 157 25.55 -3.67 0.35
C PRO A 157 25.39 -2.61 -0.74
N VAL A 158 26.33 -2.51 -1.69
CA VAL A 158 26.28 -1.50 -2.76
C VAL A 158 25.24 -1.89 -3.79
N LYS A 159 25.25 -3.15 -4.22
CA LYS A 159 24.23 -3.67 -5.15
C LYS A 159 22.84 -3.62 -4.54
N LEU A 160 22.70 -4.01 -3.26
CA LEU A 160 21.42 -3.99 -2.55
C LEU A 160 20.84 -2.58 -2.44
N LYS A 161 21.66 -1.58 -2.06
CA LYS A 161 21.22 -0.18 -1.98
C LYS A 161 20.73 0.36 -3.32
N LYS A 162 21.44 0.03 -4.42
CA LYS A 162 21.03 0.44 -5.78
C LYS A 162 19.74 -0.23 -6.22
N MET A 163 19.60 -1.54 -5.96
CA MET A 163 18.37 -2.27 -6.26
C MET A 163 17.18 -1.69 -5.49
N ASP A 164 17.30 -1.54 -4.18
CA ASP A 164 16.24 -1.04 -3.31
C ASP A 164 15.75 0.34 -3.75
N SER A 165 16.68 1.26 -4.03
CA SER A 165 16.35 2.60 -4.52
C SER A 165 15.64 2.57 -5.88
N THR A 166 16.09 1.70 -6.79
CA THR A 166 15.49 1.56 -8.13
C THR A 166 14.07 1.03 -8.05
N VAL A 167 13.88 -0.06 -7.31
CA VAL A 167 12.58 -0.69 -7.09
C VAL A 167 11.63 0.32 -6.44
N HIS A 168 12.11 1.08 -5.46
CA HIS A 168 11.31 2.07 -4.76
C HIS A 168 10.86 3.20 -5.69
N ILE A 169 11.75 3.78 -6.52
CA ILE A 169 11.37 4.80 -7.51
C ILE A 169 10.32 4.26 -8.49
N CYS A 170 10.52 3.07 -9.07
CA CYS A 170 9.55 2.47 -9.98
C CYS A 170 8.20 2.19 -9.30
N TYR A 171 8.23 1.76 -8.04
CA TYR A 171 7.05 1.54 -7.23
C TYR A 171 6.28 2.84 -6.99
N GLU A 172 6.93 3.95 -6.61
CA GLU A 172 6.24 5.23 -6.39
C GLU A 172 5.76 5.88 -7.69
N VAL A 173 6.45 5.70 -8.82
CA VAL A 173 5.94 6.10 -10.14
C VAL A 173 4.65 5.35 -10.48
N ALA A 174 4.62 4.02 -10.25
CA ALA A 174 3.43 3.22 -10.46
C ALA A 174 2.30 3.59 -9.50
N GLY A 175 2.60 3.93 -8.25
CA GLY A 175 1.62 4.38 -7.26
C GLY A 175 1.02 5.74 -7.61
N THR A 176 1.86 6.70 -7.96
CA THR A 176 1.43 8.04 -8.37
C THR A 176 0.53 7.97 -9.61
N SER A 177 0.96 7.24 -10.64
CA SER A 177 0.16 7.08 -11.87
C SER A 177 -1.11 6.27 -11.64
N GLY A 178 -1.05 5.23 -10.80
CA GLY A 178 -2.20 4.43 -10.37
C GLY A 178 -3.26 5.32 -9.74
N ALA A 179 -2.92 6.06 -8.69
CA ALA A 179 -3.84 6.94 -7.97
C ALA A 179 -4.45 8.04 -8.88
N LEU A 180 -3.65 8.69 -9.74
CA LEU A 180 -4.17 9.67 -10.71
C LEU A 180 -5.20 9.05 -11.65
N LEU A 181 -4.91 7.87 -12.19
CA LEU A 181 -5.82 7.19 -13.10
C LEU A 181 -7.04 6.62 -12.37
N SER A 182 -6.90 6.19 -11.10
CA SER A 182 -8.01 5.71 -10.25
C SER A 182 -9.15 6.72 -10.18
N ARG A 183 -8.85 8.03 -10.12
CA ARG A 183 -9.88 9.08 -10.18
C ARG A 183 -10.77 8.92 -11.42
N TYR A 184 -10.17 8.71 -12.59
CA TYR A 184 -10.90 8.55 -13.85
C TYR A 184 -11.61 7.20 -13.94
N TRP A 185 -10.98 6.12 -13.47
CA TRP A 185 -11.59 4.79 -13.43
C TRP A 185 -12.84 4.76 -12.55
N ILE A 186 -12.76 5.39 -11.38
CA ILE A 186 -13.90 5.54 -10.45
C ILE A 186 -14.99 6.37 -11.12
N ALA A 187 -14.63 7.50 -11.73
CA ALA A 187 -15.57 8.37 -12.43
C ALA A 187 -16.36 7.63 -13.53
N TYR A 188 -15.71 6.72 -14.25
CA TYR A 188 -16.28 5.99 -15.38
C TYR A 188 -17.05 4.73 -14.97
N PHE A 189 -16.45 3.88 -14.13
CA PHE A 189 -16.95 2.54 -13.82
C PHE A 189 -17.76 2.47 -12.52
N ASN A 190 -17.74 3.49 -11.65
CA ASN A 190 -18.17 3.43 -10.23
C ASN A 190 -17.17 2.63 -9.36
N TYR A 191 -17.12 2.94 -8.06
CA TYR A 191 -16.21 2.36 -7.07
C TYR A 191 -16.15 0.83 -7.10
N GLY A 192 -17.32 0.18 -7.18
CA GLY A 192 -17.43 -1.29 -7.17
C GLY A 192 -16.79 -1.96 -8.37
N TYR A 193 -17.02 -1.46 -9.59
CA TYR A 193 -16.45 -2.04 -10.81
C TYR A 193 -14.99 -1.65 -11.03
N SER A 194 -14.55 -0.47 -10.58
CA SER A 194 -13.13 -0.10 -10.65
C SER A 194 -12.22 -1.09 -9.91
N LEU A 195 -12.76 -1.81 -8.92
CA LEU A 195 -12.05 -2.91 -8.24
C LEU A 195 -11.77 -4.11 -9.14
N ALA A 196 -12.41 -4.24 -10.31
CA ALA A 196 -12.09 -5.30 -11.29
C ALA A 196 -10.68 -5.15 -11.89
N LEU A 197 -10.07 -3.97 -11.80
CA LEU A 197 -8.66 -3.78 -12.18
C LEU A 197 -7.71 -4.61 -11.30
N ILE A 198 -8.03 -4.78 -10.01
CA ILE A 198 -7.18 -5.49 -9.05
C ILE A 198 -6.90 -6.94 -9.49
N PRO A 199 -7.90 -7.83 -9.68
CA PRO A 199 -7.64 -9.21 -10.07
C PRO A 199 -6.91 -9.32 -11.41
N ILE A 200 -7.13 -8.41 -12.36
CA ILE A 200 -6.44 -8.42 -13.66
C ILE A 200 -4.94 -8.17 -13.46
N PHE A 201 -4.58 -7.06 -12.82
CA PHE A 201 -3.19 -6.71 -12.57
C PHE A 201 -2.50 -7.65 -11.60
N PHE A 202 -3.21 -8.16 -10.59
CA PHE A 202 -2.65 -9.08 -9.59
C PHE A 202 -2.43 -10.48 -10.16
N THR A 203 -3.30 -10.95 -11.07
CA THR A 203 -3.05 -12.18 -11.83
C THR A 203 -1.84 -12.01 -12.74
N GLY A 204 -1.73 -10.87 -13.44
CA GLY A 204 -0.55 -10.53 -14.23
C GLY A 204 0.73 -10.53 -13.39
N ALA A 205 0.74 -9.83 -12.25
CA ALA A 205 1.86 -9.80 -11.32
C ALA A 205 2.20 -11.19 -10.78
N SER A 206 1.20 -12.01 -10.46
CA SER A 206 1.38 -13.40 -10.03
C SER A 206 2.14 -14.23 -11.07
N LEU A 207 1.71 -14.15 -12.33
CA LEU A 207 2.34 -14.85 -13.45
C LEU A 207 3.77 -14.37 -13.69
N ILE A 208 3.99 -13.05 -13.65
CA ILE A 208 5.32 -12.44 -13.84
C ILE A 208 6.27 -12.89 -12.71
N TRP A 209 5.87 -12.77 -11.45
CA TRP A 209 6.70 -13.16 -10.32
C TRP A 209 6.95 -14.67 -10.23
N SER A 210 6.08 -15.50 -10.81
CA SER A 210 6.31 -16.95 -10.85
C SER A 210 7.51 -17.34 -11.71
N GLN A 211 7.99 -16.42 -12.56
CA GLN A 211 9.13 -16.61 -13.45
C GLN A 211 10.48 -16.21 -12.83
N ILE A 212 10.49 -15.63 -11.62
CA ILE A 212 11.72 -15.28 -10.91
C ILE A 212 12.45 -16.57 -10.53
N LYS A 213 13.72 -16.70 -10.94
CA LYS A 213 14.58 -17.85 -10.60
C LYS A 213 15.70 -17.39 -9.69
N LEU A 214 15.64 -17.76 -8.41
CA LEU A 214 16.67 -17.36 -7.43
C LEU A 214 17.95 -18.21 -7.61
N ALA A 215 19.11 -17.57 -7.50
CA ALA A 215 20.41 -18.23 -7.63
C ALA A 215 20.64 -19.28 -6.52
N SER A 216 20.13 -19.02 -5.31
CA SER A 216 20.17 -19.98 -4.20
C SER A 216 19.39 -21.27 -4.51
N GLU A 217 18.26 -21.17 -5.21
CA GLU A 217 17.48 -22.33 -5.63
C GLU A 217 18.16 -23.14 -6.73
N GLN A 218 18.87 -22.46 -7.63
CA GLN A 218 19.66 -23.12 -8.68
C GLN A 218 20.83 -23.87 -8.05
N ALA A 219 21.54 -23.24 -7.11
CA ALA A 219 22.64 -23.87 -6.38
C ALA A 219 22.17 -25.08 -5.53
N ASP A 220 21.02 -24.99 -4.85
CA ASP A 220 20.48 -26.11 -4.07
C ASP A 220 19.99 -27.26 -4.95
N ALA A 221 19.39 -26.95 -6.12
CA ALA A 221 18.96 -27.95 -7.10
C ALA A 221 20.15 -28.67 -7.76
N GLU A 222 21.22 -27.93 -8.09
CA GLU A 222 22.46 -28.46 -8.67
C GLU A 222 23.27 -29.27 -7.64
N ALA A 223 23.25 -28.85 -6.36
CA ALA A 223 23.93 -29.56 -5.28
C ALA A 223 23.21 -30.84 -4.82
N GLY A 224 22.04 -31.18 -5.41
CA GLY A 224 21.25 -32.35 -5.02
C GLY A 224 20.82 -32.35 -3.55
N ARG A 225 20.89 -31.20 -2.86
CA ARG A 225 20.52 -31.09 -1.46
C ARG A 225 19.00 -31.11 -1.39
N PRO A 226 18.37 -32.11 -0.76
CA PRO A 226 16.93 -32.08 -0.56
C PRO A 226 16.63 -30.83 0.27
N LYS A 227 15.69 -30.00 -0.23
CA LYS A 227 15.13 -28.85 0.51
C LYS A 227 14.97 -29.26 1.97
N LEU A 228 15.60 -28.50 2.87
CA LEU A 228 15.68 -28.77 4.31
C LEU A 228 14.46 -29.55 4.82
N ARG A 229 14.72 -30.75 5.35
CA ARG A 229 13.82 -31.64 6.10
C ARG A 229 12.34 -31.23 6.02
N ARG A 230 11.60 -31.98 5.20
CA ARG A 230 10.14 -32.18 5.35
C ARG A 230 9.90 -32.66 6.79
N HIS A 231 9.75 -31.74 7.74
CA HIS A 231 9.36 -32.10 9.09
C HIS A 231 7.94 -32.65 8.94
N SER A 232 7.82 -33.96 9.09
CA SER A 232 6.55 -34.69 9.14
C SER A 232 5.87 -34.41 10.49
N GLY A 233 5.80 -33.14 10.89
CA GLY A 233 5.00 -32.70 12.02
C GLY A 233 3.58 -32.39 11.55
N SER A 234 2.59 -32.61 12.40
CA SER A 234 1.25 -32.07 12.19
C SER A 234 1.36 -30.57 11.89
N VAL A 235 0.77 -30.10 10.79
CA VAL A 235 0.74 -28.69 10.38
C VAL A 235 0.34 -27.78 11.55
N PHE A 236 -0.57 -28.28 12.39
CA PHE A 236 -1.05 -27.59 13.58
C PHE A 236 0.03 -27.41 14.65
N GLY A 237 0.88 -28.43 14.89
CA GLY A 237 1.99 -28.35 15.84
C GLY A 237 3.06 -27.35 15.41
N GLU A 238 3.32 -27.25 14.11
CA GLU A 238 4.23 -26.23 13.57
C GLU A 238 3.62 -24.83 13.68
N MET A 239 2.35 -24.64 13.33
CA MET A 239 1.66 -23.35 13.51
C MET A 239 1.67 -22.89 14.96
N ALA A 240 1.42 -23.79 15.92
CA ALA A 240 1.48 -23.48 17.34
C ALA A 240 2.92 -23.10 17.78
N ALA A 241 3.93 -23.80 17.29
CA ALA A 241 5.33 -23.47 17.57
C ALA A 241 5.73 -22.10 16.99
N ILE A 242 5.29 -21.78 15.78
CA ILE A 242 5.51 -20.47 15.13
C ILE A 242 4.80 -19.37 15.92
N PHE A 243 3.55 -19.60 16.31
CA PHE A 243 2.77 -18.65 17.10
C PHE A 243 3.45 -18.38 18.44
N LYS A 244 3.90 -19.43 19.14
CA LYS A 244 4.67 -19.29 20.38
C LYS A 244 5.98 -18.52 20.18
N ALA A 245 6.75 -18.86 19.14
CA ALA A 245 7.99 -18.16 18.81
C ALA A 245 7.75 -16.69 18.43
N PHE A 246 6.62 -16.37 17.81
CA PHE A 246 6.21 -15.01 17.50
C PHE A 246 5.94 -14.20 18.78
N PHE A 247 5.06 -14.67 19.67
CA PHE A 247 4.78 -13.94 20.91
C PHE A 247 6.04 -13.79 21.75
N TRP A 248 6.93 -14.79 21.73
CA TRP A 248 8.24 -14.69 22.33
C TRP A 248 9.11 -13.61 21.68
N SER A 249 9.16 -13.54 20.35
CA SER A 249 9.90 -12.49 19.62
C SER A 249 9.33 -11.09 19.87
N VAL A 250 7.99 -10.94 19.90
CA VAL A 250 7.33 -9.67 20.26
C VAL A 250 7.65 -9.29 21.69
N TRP A 251 7.59 -10.23 22.63
CA TRP A 251 7.92 -9.99 24.02
C TRP A 251 9.38 -9.55 24.19
N VAL A 252 10.31 -10.26 23.54
CA VAL A 252 11.74 -9.92 23.55
C VAL A 252 11.97 -8.56 22.88
N GLY A 253 11.33 -8.29 21.74
CA GLY A 253 11.39 -7.01 21.04
C GLY A 253 10.86 -5.86 21.87
N LEU A 254 9.69 -6.03 22.50
CA LEU A 254 9.10 -5.07 23.43
C LEU A 254 10.03 -4.82 24.62
N LYS A 255 10.60 -5.89 25.20
CA LYS A 255 11.58 -5.78 26.28
C LYS A 255 12.82 -5.01 25.82
N LEU A 256 13.33 -5.25 24.62
CA LEU A 256 14.50 -4.53 24.11
C LEU A 256 14.19 -3.05 23.87
N VAL A 257 13.02 -2.74 23.29
CA VAL A 257 12.62 -1.37 22.96
C VAL A 257 12.30 -0.57 24.23
N CYS A 258 11.53 -1.13 25.17
CA CYS A 258 11.13 -0.42 26.39
C CYS A 258 12.26 -0.26 27.41
N PHE A 259 13.18 -1.24 27.51
CA PHE A 259 14.21 -1.23 28.57
C PHE A 259 15.57 -0.73 28.11
N ASN A 260 15.79 -0.52 26.81
CA ASN A 260 17.02 0.10 26.31
C ASN A 260 16.77 1.57 25.96
N ARG A 261 17.42 2.49 26.69
CA ARG A 261 17.27 3.94 26.52
C ARG A 261 17.52 4.43 25.08
N SER A 262 18.38 3.73 24.32
CA SER A 262 18.64 4.05 22.92
C SER A 262 17.48 3.64 22.00
N LEU A 263 16.86 2.48 22.27
CA LEU A 263 15.78 1.92 21.44
C LEU A 263 14.40 2.45 21.83
N ALA A 264 14.22 2.98 23.04
CA ALA A 264 12.96 3.55 23.50
C ALA A 264 12.44 4.66 22.57
N TRP A 265 13.35 5.40 21.92
CA TRP A 265 13.02 6.44 20.94
C TRP A 265 12.49 5.89 19.61
N LEU A 266 12.63 4.59 19.33
CA LEU A 266 12.14 4.00 18.09
C LEU A 266 10.61 4.07 17.98
N ILE A 267 9.89 3.94 19.09
CA ILE A 267 8.42 4.03 19.10
C ILE A 267 7.97 5.45 18.68
N PRO A 268 8.39 6.54 19.37
CA PRO A 268 7.96 7.88 18.99
C PRO A 268 8.59 8.40 17.70
N ALA A 269 9.80 7.98 17.33
CA ALA A 269 10.49 8.52 16.16
C ALA A 269 10.21 7.76 14.86
N TYR A 270 9.76 6.50 14.93
CA TYR A 270 9.54 5.67 13.74
C TYR A 270 8.13 5.08 13.71
N THR A 271 7.71 4.36 14.77
CA THR A 271 6.41 3.67 14.78
C THR A 271 5.23 4.64 14.73
N LEU A 272 5.24 5.69 15.56
CA LEU A 272 4.16 6.68 15.58
C LEU A 272 4.03 7.43 14.25
N PRO A 273 5.09 8.05 13.68
CA PRO A 273 5.00 8.71 12.38
C PRO A 273 4.51 7.77 11.27
N LEU A 274 4.99 6.53 11.21
CA LEU A 274 4.57 5.56 10.19
C LEU A 274 3.07 5.22 10.30
N VAL A 275 2.57 5.02 11.52
CA VAL A 275 1.14 4.75 11.74
C VAL A 275 0.30 5.98 11.43
N LEU A 276 0.74 7.17 11.84
CA LEU A 276 0.04 8.43 11.58
C LEU A 276 0.00 8.75 10.08
N HIS A 277 1.10 8.54 9.35
CA HIS A 277 1.15 8.68 7.89
C HIS A 277 0.15 7.77 7.19
N ARG A 278 0.14 6.48 7.56
CA ARG A 278 -0.84 5.52 7.03
C ARG A 278 -2.28 5.85 7.41
N TYR A 279 -2.50 6.39 8.61
CA TYR A 279 -3.82 6.82 9.05
C TYR A 279 -4.29 8.05 8.26
N LEU A 280 -3.37 8.98 8.00
CA LEU A 280 -3.62 10.16 7.18
C LEU A 280 -4.06 9.78 5.77
N GLU A 281 -3.33 8.89 5.09
CA GLU A 281 -3.65 8.47 3.72
C GLU A 281 -4.94 7.66 3.63
N ASN A 282 -5.14 6.71 4.55
CA ASN A 282 -6.21 5.73 4.42
C ASN A 282 -7.51 6.15 5.12
N VAL A 283 -7.44 7.06 6.10
CA VAL A 283 -8.60 7.51 6.87
C VAL A 283 -8.84 8.98 6.61
N LEU A 284 -7.90 9.86 6.95
CA LEU A 284 -8.13 11.30 6.92
C LEU A 284 -8.43 11.83 5.51
N PHE A 285 -7.67 11.41 4.50
CA PHE A 285 -7.93 11.80 3.11
C PHE A 285 -9.29 11.31 2.61
N ALA A 286 -9.69 10.11 2.97
CA ALA A 286 -11.01 9.56 2.62
C ALA A 286 -12.14 10.37 3.25
N HIS A 287 -12.00 10.72 4.53
CA HIS A 287 -12.98 11.53 5.25
C HIS A 287 -13.06 12.95 4.68
N TYR A 288 -11.92 13.57 4.42
CA TYR A 288 -11.87 14.91 3.86
C TYR A 288 -12.51 14.96 2.45
N ALA A 289 -12.20 14.00 1.59
CA ALA A 289 -12.78 13.92 0.25
C ALA A 289 -14.31 13.76 0.28
N ASN A 290 -14.82 12.86 1.13
CA ASN A 290 -16.26 12.59 1.21
C ASN A 290 -17.03 13.68 1.94
N PHE A 291 -16.56 14.15 3.10
CA PHE A 291 -17.33 15.07 3.95
C PHE A 291 -17.03 16.55 3.67
N ALA A 292 -15.79 16.91 3.32
CA ALA A 292 -15.44 18.30 3.05
C ALA A 292 -15.57 18.66 1.56
N LEU A 293 -15.12 17.78 0.66
CA LEU A 293 -15.15 18.04 -0.79
C LEU A 293 -16.39 17.48 -1.50
N SER A 294 -17.21 16.69 -0.81
CA SER A 294 -18.42 16.05 -1.35
C SER A 294 -18.20 15.17 -2.59
N LYS A 295 -16.96 14.71 -2.82
CA LYS A 295 -16.56 13.83 -3.93
C LYS A 295 -15.50 12.84 -3.48
N GLY A 296 -15.83 11.56 -3.51
CA GLY A 296 -14.99 10.48 -3.02
C GLY A 296 -13.76 10.23 -3.90
N SER A 297 -13.85 10.48 -5.22
CA SER A 297 -12.72 10.29 -6.13
C SER A 297 -11.54 11.22 -5.85
N TYR A 298 -11.76 12.38 -5.22
CA TYR A 298 -10.68 13.31 -4.87
C TYR A 298 -9.75 12.77 -3.79
N GLN A 299 -10.15 11.75 -3.03
CA GLN A 299 -9.24 11.01 -2.16
C GLN A 299 -8.05 10.49 -2.95
N GLN A 300 -8.28 9.95 -4.16
CA GLN A 300 -7.20 9.40 -4.98
C GLN A 300 -6.23 10.47 -5.47
N LEU A 301 -6.70 11.70 -5.62
CA LEU A 301 -5.84 12.81 -5.97
C LEU A 301 -4.97 13.25 -4.77
N LEU A 302 -5.52 13.23 -3.55
CA LEU A 302 -4.74 13.47 -2.32
C LEU A 302 -3.69 12.38 -2.08
N VAL A 303 -4.08 11.10 -2.25
CA VAL A 303 -3.17 9.95 -2.17
C VAL A 303 -2.09 10.04 -3.24
N SER A 304 -2.44 10.44 -4.47
CA SER A 304 -1.46 10.70 -5.52
C SER A 304 -0.44 11.75 -5.12
N GLY A 305 -0.88 12.84 -4.48
CA GLY A 305 0.01 13.86 -3.92
C GLY A 305 0.99 13.29 -2.89
N SER A 306 0.53 12.38 -2.02
CA SER A 306 1.39 11.68 -1.06
C SER A 306 2.44 10.79 -1.74
N ASN A 307 2.01 9.91 -2.65
CA ASN A 307 2.91 9.04 -3.43
C ASN A 307 3.92 9.86 -4.26
N PHE A 308 3.50 11.01 -4.81
CA PHE A 308 4.38 11.92 -5.54
C PHE A 308 5.41 12.58 -4.60
N GLY A 309 4.99 12.95 -3.39
CA GLY A 309 5.89 13.44 -2.35
C GLY A 309 6.95 12.39 -1.97
N GLU A 310 6.56 11.13 -1.79
CA GLU A 310 7.49 10.01 -1.54
C GLU A 310 8.45 9.81 -2.73
N LEU A 311 7.96 9.88 -3.97
CA LEU A 311 8.78 9.82 -5.18
C LEU A 311 9.82 10.96 -5.24
N CYS A 312 9.40 12.20 -4.98
CA CYS A 312 10.29 13.35 -4.94
C CYS A 312 11.32 13.21 -3.82
N GLY A 313 10.90 12.75 -2.64
CA GLY A 313 11.79 12.48 -1.51
C GLY A 313 12.83 11.41 -1.83
N ALA A 314 12.42 10.29 -2.42
CA ALA A 314 13.30 9.21 -2.85
C ALA A 314 14.31 9.69 -3.92
N PHE A 315 13.86 10.46 -4.90
CA PHE A 315 14.73 11.03 -5.93
C PHE A 315 15.74 12.02 -5.32
N PHE A 316 15.29 12.89 -4.41
CA PHE A 316 16.14 13.84 -3.72
C PHE A 316 17.21 13.13 -2.87
N VAL A 317 16.80 12.13 -2.07
CA VAL A 317 17.74 11.32 -1.28
C VAL A 317 18.72 10.59 -2.18
N LEU A 318 18.29 10.06 -3.33
CA LEU A 318 19.18 9.39 -4.28
C LEU A 318 20.23 10.36 -4.87
N MET A 319 19.83 11.58 -5.26
CA MET A 319 20.76 12.57 -5.80
C MET A 319 21.77 13.05 -4.75
N PHE A 320 21.33 13.25 -3.50
CA PHE A 320 22.16 13.78 -2.41
C PHE A 320 22.74 12.72 -1.46
N SER A 321 22.58 11.43 -1.80
CA SER A 321 23.03 10.27 -1.01
C SER A 321 24.52 10.30 -0.66
N ASN A 322 25.35 10.86 -1.55
CA ASN A 322 26.80 10.98 -1.34
C ASN A 322 27.21 12.30 -0.67
N ALA A 323 26.32 13.30 -0.64
CA ALA A 323 26.60 14.63 -0.10
C ALA A 323 26.26 14.76 1.39
N VAL A 324 25.23 14.03 1.85
CA VAL A 324 24.78 14.09 3.25
C VAL A 324 25.01 12.73 3.92
N PRO A 325 26.00 12.60 4.82
CA PRO A 325 26.37 11.32 5.43
C PRO A 325 25.35 10.79 6.45
N THR A 326 24.44 11.64 6.95
CA THR A 326 23.44 11.26 7.96
C THR A 326 22.01 11.42 7.43
N PRO A 327 21.08 10.52 7.75
CA PRO A 327 19.67 10.63 7.30
C PRO A 327 18.86 11.69 8.07
N ILE A 328 19.40 12.28 9.13
CA ILE A 328 18.70 13.19 10.05
C ILE A 328 18.14 14.45 9.35
N PRO A 329 18.86 15.14 8.45
CA PRO A 329 18.32 16.30 7.76
C PRO A 329 17.07 15.98 6.93
N TRP A 330 17.04 14.80 6.31
CA TRP A 330 15.89 14.35 5.51
C TRP A 330 14.66 14.13 6.37
N LEU A 331 14.82 13.47 7.52
CA LEU A 331 13.74 13.29 8.50
C LEU A 331 13.17 14.61 9.02
N ARG A 332 14.02 15.63 9.20
CA ARG A 332 13.55 16.97 9.63
C ARG A 332 12.76 17.66 8.53
N LEU A 333 13.21 17.57 7.28
CA LEU A 333 12.48 18.14 6.14
C LEU A 333 11.14 17.45 5.93
N ASP A 334 11.10 16.13 6.08
CA ASP A 334 9.88 15.34 6.01
C ASP A 334 8.88 15.78 7.09
N ALA A 335 9.33 15.90 8.34
CA ALA A 335 8.50 16.39 9.45
C ALA A 335 7.95 17.81 9.22
N ILE A 336 8.73 18.71 8.61
CA ILE A 336 8.27 20.06 8.26
C ILE A 336 7.23 20.01 7.13
N THR A 337 7.46 19.17 6.13
CA THR A 337 6.55 19.03 4.98
C THR A 337 5.21 18.42 5.41
N LEU A 338 5.22 17.49 6.37
CA LEU A 338 4.02 16.96 7.02
C LEU A 338 3.20 18.01 7.76
N MET A 339 3.76 19.17 8.13
CA MET A 339 2.97 20.24 8.74
C MET A 339 1.95 20.87 7.78
N ILE A 340 2.09 20.65 6.46
CA ILE A 340 1.10 21.07 5.46
C ILE A 340 -0.29 20.49 5.74
N VAL A 341 -0.36 19.32 6.38
CA VAL A 341 -1.62 18.66 6.77
C VAL A 341 -2.50 19.54 7.66
N TRP A 342 -1.88 20.41 8.48
CA TRP A 342 -2.61 21.34 9.34
C TRP A 342 -3.41 22.38 8.57
N ILE A 343 -3.24 22.50 7.25
CA ILE A 343 -4.05 23.38 6.41
C ILE A 343 -5.47 22.81 6.25
N PHE A 344 -5.65 21.48 6.26
CA PHE A 344 -6.94 20.85 5.94
C PHE A 344 -8.11 21.28 6.84
N PRO A 345 -7.96 21.40 8.18
CA PRO A 345 -9.04 21.88 9.05
C PRO A 345 -9.43 23.34 8.80
N PHE A 346 -8.52 24.18 8.29
CA PHE A 346 -8.74 25.61 8.10
C PHE A 346 -9.08 25.97 6.65
N ALA A 347 -8.87 25.07 5.70
CA ALA A 347 -9.19 25.27 4.31
C ALA A 347 -10.71 25.21 4.10
N THR A 348 -11.30 26.28 3.56
CA THR A 348 -12.71 26.34 3.14
C THR A 348 -12.80 26.18 1.61
N PRO A 349 -13.05 24.97 1.08
CA PRO A 349 -12.98 24.69 -0.35
C PRO A 349 -14.32 25.01 -1.04
N PHE A 350 -14.66 26.31 -1.21
CA PHE A 350 -15.97 26.67 -1.79
C PHE A 350 -15.92 27.38 -3.15
N ALA A 351 -14.77 27.86 -3.63
CA ALA A 351 -14.72 28.64 -4.88
C ALA A 351 -14.11 27.89 -6.09
N ASN A 352 -13.12 27.01 -5.87
CA ASN A 352 -12.51 26.23 -6.95
C ASN A 352 -11.93 24.92 -6.39
N ILE A 353 -12.79 23.91 -6.25
CA ILE A 353 -12.41 22.63 -5.65
C ILE A 353 -11.26 21.98 -6.42
N GLU A 354 -11.24 22.09 -7.75
CA GLU A 354 -10.20 21.48 -8.58
C GLU A 354 -8.84 22.17 -8.41
N GLY A 355 -8.79 23.51 -8.32
CA GLY A 355 -7.56 24.25 -8.08
C GLY A 355 -6.94 23.98 -6.69
N TRP A 356 -7.77 23.71 -5.68
CA TRP A 356 -7.33 23.42 -4.32
C TRP A 356 -6.62 22.08 -4.16
N VAL A 357 -6.94 21.08 -4.99
CA VAL A 357 -6.26 19.78 -4.91
C VAL A 357 -4.85 19.83 -5.53
N TRP A 358 -4.52 20.87 -6.31
CA TRP A 358 -3.22 20.98 -6.97
C TRP A 358 -2.21 21.87 -6.24
N VAL A 359 -2.58 23.00 -5.60
CA VAL A 359 -1.64 23.92 -4.91
C VAL A 359 -2.38 24.84 -3.90
N PRO A 360 -1.78 25.25 -2.75
CA PRO A 360 -2.31 26.33 -1.92
C PRO A 360 -2.32 27.67 -2.67
N ARG A 361 -3.52 28.09 -3.06
CA ARG A 361 -4.00 29.45 -3.39
C ARG A 361 -2.91 30.51 -3.70
N ARG A 362 -2.69 30.79 -4.99
CA ARG A 362 -2.48 32.18 -5.42
C ARG A 362 -3.87 32.78 -5.57
N ASP A 363 -4.21 33.74 -4.73
CA ASP A 363 -4.94 34.94 -5.11
C ASP A 363 -4.92 35.91 -3.93
N HIS A 364 -4.05 36.91 -4.05
CA HIS A 364 -4.22 38.18 -3.35
C HIS A 364 -5.40 38.90 -3.99
N GLY A 365 -6.36 39.33 -3.17
CA GLY A 365 -7.42 40.22 -3.61
C GLY A 365 -8.51 40.36 -2.57
N LEU A 366 -8.40 41.37 -1.71
CA LEU A 366 -9.50 41.90 -0.93
C LEU A 366 -10.75 42.12 -1.80
N HIS A 367 -11.94 41.76 -1.32
CA HIS A 367 -13.02 42.72 -1.03
C HIS A 367 -14.28 42.04 -0.46
N LEU A 368 -14.67 42.54 0.72
CA LEU A 368 -16.03 42.89 1.18
C LEU A 368 -17.17 41.85 1.22
N VAL A 369 -17.56 41.53 2.46
CA VAL A 369 -18.91 41.69 3.05
C VAL A 369 -20.12 41.31 2.17
N ARG A 370 -20.82 40.25 2.59
CA ARG A 370 -22.28 40.35 2.79
C ARG A 370 -22.76 39.43 3.92
N LEU A 371 -23.18 40.09 5.00
CA LEU A 371 -24.11 39.60 6.01
C LEU A 371 -25.48 39.31 5.39
N GLY A 372 -26.16 38.31 5.95
CA GLY A 372 -27.60 38.06 5.81
C GLY A 372 -27.97 37.04 4.73
N VAL A 373 -28.97 36.18 4.87
CA VAL A 373 -30.15 36.15 5.74
C VAL A 373 -30.86 34.80 5.41
N TRP A 374 -31.39 34.11 6.43
CA TRP A 374 -32.15 32.83 6.45
C TRP A 374 -31.39 31.52 6.21
#